data_AF-A0A4V6J1Y0-F1
#
_entry.id   AF-A0A4V6J1Y0-F1
#
_cell.length_a   1.000
_cell.length_b   1.000
_cell.length_c   1.000
_cell.angle_alpha   90.00
_cell.angle_beta   90.00
_cell.angle_gamma   90.00
#
_symmetry.space_group_name_H-M   'P 1'
#
loop_
_entity.id
_entity.type
_entity.pdbx_description
1 polymer ?
#
loop_
_entity_poly.entity_id
_entity_poly.type
_entity_poly.pdbx_seq_one_letter_code
_entity_poly.pdbx_strand_id
1 'polypeptide(L)'
;MTNAVKAEGGSGDAISGFEGSVPNPHVKASDWGWQIDPVGLRYALCELYERYQKPLFIVENGFGAYDKVEEDGSINDDYRIDYLRAHVEEMIKAVTYDGVELMGYTPWGCIDCVSFTTGQYSKRYGFIYVNKHDDGTGDMSRSRKRASTGIKK
;
A
#
# COMPACT_ATOMS: atom_id res chain seq x y z
N MET A 1 -7.74 3.06 -1.51
CA MET A 1 -7.93 2.77 -2.95
C MET A 1 -8.96 3.72 -3.49
N THR A 2 -8.71 4.29 -4.66
CA THR A 2 -9.68 5.10 -5.39
C THR A 2 -10.26 4.24 -6.49
N ASN A 3 -11.58 4.03 -6.49
CA ASN A 3 -12.25 3.25 -7.51
C ASN A 3 -12.98 4.19 -8.47
N ALA A 4 -12.88 3.93 -9.76
CA ALA A 4 -13.77 4.54 -10.74
C ALA A 4 -14.98 3.62 -10.91
N VAL A 5 -16.16 4.21 -11.09
CA VAL A 5 -17.42 3.46 -11.26
C VAL A 5 -18.14 3.90 -12.52
N LYS A 6 -18.89 3.00 -13.15
CA LYS A 6 -19.80 3.32 -14.25
C LYS A 6 -21.22 2.86 -13.93
N ALA A 7 -22.19 3.69 -14.32
CA ALA A 7 -23.61 3.42 -14.09
C ALA A 7 -24.12 2.17 -14.82
N GLU A 8 -23.54 1.82 -15.97
CA GLU A 8 -23.97 0.69 -16.80
C GLU A 8 -23.28 -0.65 -16.47
N GLY A 9 -22.56 -0.72 -15.35
CA GLY A 9 -21.92 -1.95 -14.85
C GLY A 9 -20.39 -1.97 -14.91
N GLY A 10 -19.82 -2.98 -14.25
CA GLY A 10 -18.39 -3.24 -14.07
C GLY A 10 -18.19 -4.68 -13.57
N SER A 11 -16.99 -5.25 -13.72
CA SER A 11 -16.76 -6.70 -13.50
C SER A 11 -16.97 -7.17 -12.06
N GLY A 12 -16.89 -6.25 -11.08
CA GLY A 12 -17.25 -6.52 -9.69
C GLY A 12 -16.47 -7.68 -9.05
N ASP A 13 -15.17 -7.78 -9.32
CA ASP A 13 -14.30 -8.71 -8.60
C ASP A 13 -13.65 -8.04 -7.38
N ALA A 14 -13.16 -8.84 -6.43
CA ALA A 14 -12.55 -8.35 -5.19
C ALA A 14 -11.30 -7.46 -5.41
N ILE A 15 -10.78 -7.42 -6.64
CA ILE A 15 -9.65 -6.59 -7.07
C ILE A 15 -10.13 -5.22 -7.55
N SER A 16 -11.24 -5.16 -8.30
CA SER A 16 -11.91 -3.93 -8.72
C SER A 16 -12.75 -3.29 -7.60
N GLY A 17 -13.05 -4.03 -6.53
CA GLY A 17 -13.63 -3.55 -5.28
C GLY A 17 -15.07 -4.01 -5.10
N PHE A 18 -16.00 -3.36 -5.80
CA PHE A 18 -17.44 -3.65 -5.71
C PHE A 18 -18.10 -3.60 -7.09
N GLU A 19 -19.29 -4.18 -7.22
CA GLU A 19 -20.06 -4.22 -8.46
C GLU A 19 -20.22 -2.81 -9.07
N GLY A 20 -19.92 -2.66 -10.36
CA GLY A 20 -19.88 -1.36 -11.05
C GLY A 20 -18.52 -0.66 -11.06
N SER A 21 -17.50 -1.21 -10.39
CA SER A 21 -16.13 -0.68 -10.46
C SER A 21 -15.50 -0.97 -11.82
N VAL A 22 -14.76 0.03 -12.33
CA VAL A 22 -14.06 -0.02 -13.62
C VAL A 22 -12.62 0.49 -13.48
N PRO A 23 -11.69 0.07 -14.36
CA PRO A 23 -10.34 0.63 -14.38
C PRO A 23 -10.36 2.13 -14.67
N ASN A 24 -9.63 2.91 -13.87
CA ASN A 24 -9.40 4.33 -14.13
C ASN A 24 -8.22 4.47 -15.11
N PRO A 25 -8.42 5.04 -16.32
CA PRO A 25 -7.38 5.11 -17.35
C PRO A 25 -6.22 6.07 -17.00
N HIS A 26 -6.32 6.83 -15.91
CA HIS A 26 -5.32 7.83 -15.52
C HIS A 26 -4.33 7.35 -14.46
N VAL A 27 -4.51 6.13 -13.92
CA VAL A 27 -3.68 5.59 -12.85
C VAL A 27 -3.14 4.21 -13.23
N LYS A 28 -1.99 3.87 -12.65
CA LYS A 28 -1.39 2.53 -12.78
C LYS A 28 -2.02 1.58 -11.75
N ALA A 29 -1.75 0.29 -11.87
CA ALA A 29 -2.16 -0.72 -10.90
C ALA A 29 -0.98 -1.63 -10.52
N SER A 30 -1.08 -2.29 -9.36
CA SER A 30 -0.16 -3.35 -8.94
C SER A 30 -0.37 -4.64 -9.74
N ASP A 31 0.50 -5.63 -9.55
CA ASP A 31 0.35 -6.98 -10.12
C ASP A 31 -0.95 -7.68 -9.66
N TRP A 32 -1.54 -7.22 -8.55
CA TRP A 32 -2.85 -7.68 -8.06
C TRP A 32 -4.01 -6.77 -8.50
N GLY A 33 -3.80 -5.90 -9.48
CA GLY A 33 -4.82 -4.99 -10.03
C GLY A 33 -5.24 -3.85 -9.11
N TRP A 34 -4.53 -3.62 -8.00
CA TRP A 34 -4.85 -2.53 -7.08
C TRP A 34 -4.35 -1.20 -7.63
N GLN A 35 -5.28 -0.27 -7.87
CA GLN A 35 -4.95 1.04 -8.44
C GLN A 35 -4.05 1.86 -7.51
N ILE A 36 -3.01 2.45 -8.08
CA ILE A 36 -1.99 3.25 -7.39
C ILE A 36 -2.33 4.72 -7.61
N ASP A 37 -2.95 5.33 -6.61
CA ASP A 37 -3.38 6.72 -6.65
C ASP A 37 -3.00 7.44 -5.34
N PRO A 38 -1.80 8.04 -5.28
CA PRO A 38 -1.37 8.77 -4.10
C PRO A 38 -2.22 10.02 -3.83
N VAL A 39 -2.74 10.69 -4.86
CA VAL A 39 -3.61 11.88 -4.72
C VAL A 39 -4.94 11.50 -4.09
N GLY A 40 -5.43 10.29 -4.37
CA GLY A 40 -6.59 9.71 -3.70
C GLY A 40 -6.47 9.67 -2.17
N LEU A 41 -5.26 9.52 -1.61
CA LEU A 41 -5.06 9.60 -0.16
C LEU A 41 -5.32 11.01 0.37
N ARG A 42 -4.78 12.04 -0.30
CA ARG A 42 -5.04 13.44 0.07
C ARG A 42 -6.52 13.78 -0.04
N TYR A 43 -7.17 13.35 -1.13
CA TYR A 43 -8.62 13.51 -1.30
C TYR A 43 -9.39 12.89 -0.13
N ALA A 44 -9.08 11.63 0.23
CA ALA A 44 -9.76 10.95 1.33
C ALA A 44 -9.55 11.65 2.68
N LEU A 45 -8.33 12.15 2.95
CA LEU A 45 -8.04 12.90 4.17
C LEU A 45 -8.84 14.20 4.25
N CYS A 46 -8.90 14.97 3.15
CA CYS A 46 -9.66 16.22 3.11
C CYS A 46 -11.15 15.95 3.30
N GLU A 47 -11.73 15.02 2.54
CA GLU A 47 -13.16 14.69 2.62
C GLU A 47 -13.58 14.22 4.01
N LEU A 48 -12.79 13.32 4.63
CA LEU A 48 -13.08 12.84 5.98
C LEU A 48 -12.94 13.96 7.01
N TYR A 49 -11.90 14.77 6.89
CA TYR A 49 -11.65 15.83 7.86
C TYR A 49 -12.67 16.96 7.75
N GLU A 50 -12.97 17.46 6.55
CA GLU A 50 -14.01 18.47 6.31
C GLU A 50 -15.37 18.02 6.83
N ARG A 51 -15.70 16.73 6.63
CA ARG A 51 -16.98 16.17 7.06
C ARG A 51 -17.11 16.04 8.58
N TYR A 52 -16.06 15.57 9.26
CA TYR A 52 -16.17 15.14 10.66
C TYR A 52 -15.45 16.06 11.66
N GLN A 53 -14.45 16.82 11.21
CA GLN A 53 -13.63 17.71 12.05
C GLN A 53 -13.11 17.01 13.30
N LYS A 54 -12.57 15.80 13.10
CA LYS A 54 -11.89 15.00 14.12
C LYS A 54 -10.49 14.63 13.66
N PRO A 55 -9.51 14.51 14.58
CA PRO A 55 -8.19 14.02 14.24
C PRO A 55 -8.28 12.67 13.51
N LEU A 56 -7.57 12.54 12.41
CA LEU A 56 -7.51 11.31 11.62
C LEU A 56 -6.27 10.50 11.98
N PHE A 57 -6.29 9.20 11.65
CA PHE A 57 -5.13 8.32 11.75
C PHE A 57 -5.12 7.36 10.56
N ILE A 58 -4.07 7.43 9.73
CA ILE A 58 -3.85 6.44 8.68
C ILE A 58 -3.26 5.19 9.34
N VAL A 59 -4.13 4.26 9.73
CA VAL A 59 -3.74 3.02 10.40
C VAL A 59 -3.22 1.95 9.45
N GLU A 60 -3.50 2.07 8.15
CA GLU A 60 -2.99 1.17 7.12
C GLU A 60 -2.72 1.91 5.80
N ASN A 61 -1.54 1.66 5.23
CA ASN A 61 -1.21 1.93 3.83
C ASN A 61 -0.02 1.05 3.42
N GLY A 62 -0.04 0.45 2.24
CA GLY A 62 1.06 -0.43 1.84
C GLY A 62 0.97 -0.88 0.39
N PHE A 63 2.09 -1.42 -0.11
CA PHE A 63 2.22 -1.93 -1.47
C PHE A 63 2.61 -3.42 -1.47
N GLY A 64 1.65 -4.25 -1.85
CA GLY A 64 1.82 -5.70 -1.96
C GLY A 64 2.44 -6.05 -3.31
N ALA A 65 3.63 -6.63 -3.29
CA ALA A 65 4.37 -7.04 -4.47
C ALA A 65 5.24 -8.26 -4.16
N TYR A 66 5.72 -8.93 -5.21
CA TYR A 66 6.74 -9.96 -5.07
C TYR A 66 8.08 -9.32 -4.70
N ASP A 67 8.84 -9.98 -3.82
CA ASP A 67 10.23 -9.60 -3.55
C ASP A 67 11.17 -10.68 -4.07
N LYS A 68 12.30 -10.25 -4.63
CA LYS A 68 13.42 -11.11 -5.02
C LYS A 68 14.57 -10.92 -4.04
N VAL A 69 15.10 -12.02 -3.53
CA VAL A 69 16.36 -12.04 -2.77
C VAL A 69 17.50 -12.17 -3.79
N GLU A 70 18.41 -11.20 -3.80
CA GLU A 70 19.59 -11.23 -4.67
C GLU A 70 20.65 -12.20 -4.14
N GLU A 71 21.69 -12.47 -4.94
CA GLU A 71 22.75 -13.43 -4.58
C GLU A 71 23.50 -13.05 -3.29
N ASP A 72 23.57 -11.75 -2.97
CA ASP A 72 24.18 -11.22 -1.75
C ASP A 72 23.22 -11.20 -0.54
N GLY A 73 21.98 -11.68 -0.71
CA GLY A 73 20.93 -11.69 0.31
C GLY A 73 20.17 -10.36 0.46
N SER A 74 20.48 -9.35 -0.36
CA SER A 74 19.76 -8.08 -0.38
C SER A 74 18.40 -8.19 -1.08
N ILE A 75 17.49 -7.26 -0.76
CA ILE A 75 16.17 -7.15 -1.40
C ILE A 75 15.98 -5.71 -1.81
N ASN A 76 15.95 -5.47 -3.12
CA ASN A 76 15.84 -4.15 -3.73
C ASN A 76 14.38 -3.84 -4.09
N ASP A 77 13.63 -3.35 -3.10
CA ASP A 77 12.21 -3.07 -3.21
C ASP A 77 11.89 -1.61 -3.52
N ASP A 78 12.54 -1.04 -4.54
CA ASP A 78 12.35 0.35 -4.95
C ASP A 78 10.91 0.66 -5.33
N TYR A 79 10.18 -0.29 -5.92
CA TYR A 79 8.74 -0.18 -6.20
C TYR A 79 7.90 0.12 -4.95
N ARG A 80 8.29 -0.44 -3.80
CA ARG A 80 7.60 -0.23 -2.52
C ARG A 80 7.95 1.13 -1.92
N ILE A 81 9.23 1.51 -2.04
CA ILE A 81 9.70 2.85 -1.63
C ILE A 81 8.98 3.93 -2.43
N ASP A 82 8.89 3.77 -3.75
CA ASP A 82 8.23 4.72 -4.66
C ASP A 82 6.75 4.89 -4.30
N TYR A 83 6.04 3.79 -4.07
CA TYR A 83 4.64 3.83 -3.65
C TYR A 83 4.46 4.59 -2.32
N LEU A 84 5.21 4.21 -1.28
CA LEU A 84 5.05 4.80 0.05
C LEU A 84 5.44 6.26 0.06
N ARG A 85 6.55 6.62 -0.62
CA ARG A 85 7.00 7.99 -0.77
C ARG A 85 5.93 8.87 -1.43
N ALA A 86 5.35 8.42 -2.54
CA ALA A 86 4.31 9.19 -3.23
C ALA A 86 3.08 9.44 -2.34
N HIS A 87 2.68 8.46 -1.53
CA HIS A 87 1.56 8.62 -0.59
C HIS A 87 1.93 9.53 0.60
N VAL A 88 3.15 9.42 1.13
CA VAL A 88 3.63 10.28 2.22
C VAL A 88 3.72 11.74 1.75
N GLU A 89 4.15 12.00 0.52
CA GLU A 89 4.17 13.35 -0.06
C GLU A 89 2.76 13.97 -0.10
N GLU A 90 1.74 13.22 -0.53
CA GLU A 90 0.35 13.69 -0.55
C GLU A 90 -0.27 13.81 0.84
N MET A 91 0.09 12.92 1.77
CA MET A 91 -0.27 13.01 3.19
C MET A 91 0.31 14.28 3.83
N ILE A 92 1.58 14.60 3.57
CA ILE A 92 2.22 15.82 4.07
C ILE A 92 1.50 17.06 3.51
N LYS A 93 1.09 17.07 2.23
CA LYS A 93 0.29 18.16 1.66
C LYS A 93 -1.05 18.30 2.38
N ALA A 94 -1.75 17.20 2.65
CA ALA A 94 -3.01 17.23 3.41
C ALA A 94 -2.87 17.92 4.79
N VAL A 95 -1.77 17.64 5.50
CA VAL A 95 -1.50 18.24 6.81
C VAL A 95 -1.05 19.70 6.68
N THR A 96 -0.07 19.98 5.83
CA THR A 96 0.64 21.27 5.80
C THR A 96 -0.03 22.33 4.94
N TYR A 97 -0.79 21.93 3.92
CA TYR A 97 -1.45 22.82 2.99
C TYR A 97 -2.98 22.84 3.20
N ASP A 98 -3.62 21.68 3.35
CA ASP A 98 -5.09 21.60 3.49
C ASP A 98 -5.56 21.69 4.95
N GLY A 99 -4.65 21.62 5.93
CA GLY A 99 -4.95 21.82 7.36
C GLY A 99 -5.61 20.62 8.05
N VAL A 100 -5.45 19.41 7.51
CA VAL A 100 -5.95 18.18 8.13
C VAL A 100 -5.17 17.87 9.42
N GLU A 101 -5.88 17.67 10.53
CA GLU A 101 -5.28 17.17 11.77
C GLU A 101 -5.08 15.65 11.67
N LEU A 102 -3.82 15.22 11.53
CA LEU A 102 -3.43 13.83 11.37
C LEU A 102 -2.52 13.38 12.51
N MET A 103 -2.92 12.35 13.25
CA MET A 103 -2.20 11.82 14.40
C MET A 103 -0.96 11.03 14.02
N GLY A 104 -0.99 10.34 12.88
CA GLY A 104 0.09 9.47 12.47
C GLY A 104 -0.21 8.63 11.22
N TYR A 105 0.78 7.83 10.85
CA TYR A 105 0.78 6.98 9.66
C TYR A 105 1.52 5.67 9.95
N THR A 106 0.83 4.54 9.80
CA THR A 106 1.41 3.21 10.05
C THR A 106 1.31 2.33 8.80
N PRO A 107 2.42 2.08 8.10
CA PRO A 107 2.43 1.18 6.95
C PRO A 107 1.95 -0.22 7.32
N TRP A 108 1.07 -0.78 6.49
CA TRP A 108 0.55 -2.14 6.67
C TRP A 108 1.65 -3.18 6.46
N GLY A 109 1.61 -4.24 7.26
CA GLY A 109 2.50 -5.39 7.10
C GLY A 109 3.98 -5.02 7.21
N CYS A 110 4.34 -4.15 8.15
CA CYS A 110 5.71 -3.61 8.33
C CYS A 110 6.80 -4.70 8.45
N ILE A 111 6.42 -5.91 8.86
CA ILE A 111 7.11 -7.18 8.65
C ILE A 111 6.25 -8.07 7.76
N ASP A 112 6.87 -8.84 6.87
CA ASP A 112 6.14 -9.77 6.00
C ASP A 112 5.20 -10.67 6.82
N CYS A 113 3.93 -10.68 6.41
CA CYS A 113 2.85 -11.41 7.02
C CYS A 113 2.05 -12.18 5.96
N VAL A 114 1.21 -13.10 6.41
CA VAL A 114 0.28 -13.82 5.53
C VAL A 114 -0.77 -12.83 5.00
N SER A 115 -0.91 -12.74 3.68
CA SER A 115 -1.88 -11.85 3.04
C SER A 115 -3.33 -12.28 3.30
N PHE A 116 -4.26 -11.31 3.34
CA PHE A 116 -5.65 -11.55 3.68
C PHE A 116 -6.40 -12.40 2.64
N THR A 117 -6.46 -11.95 1.39
CA THR A 117 -7.33 -12.55 0.37
C THR A 117 -6.89 -13.95 -0.06
N THR A 118 -5.58 -14.17 -0.21
CA THR A 118 -5.05 -15.41 -0.78
C THR A 118 -4.30 -16.27 0.24
N GLY A 119 -4.06 -15.78 1.46
CA GLY A 119 -3.33 -16.54 2.48
C GLY A 119 -1.86 -16.80 2.13
N GLN A 120 -1.27 -15.98 1.26
CA GLN A 120 0.08 -16.18 0.71
C GLN A 120 1.14 -15.32 1.41
N TYR A 121 2.38 -15.83 1.46
CA TYR A 121 3.61 -15.11 1.77
C TYR A 121 4.22 -14.42 0.54
N SER A 122 3.90 -14.85 -0.67
CA SER A 122 4.46 -14.31 -1.91
C SER A 122 4.07 -12.84 -2.18
N LYS A 123 2.89 -12.41 -1.69
CA LYS A 123 2.45 -11.00 -1.70
C LYS A 123 2.96 -10.26 -0.46
N ARG A 124 4.10 -9.59 -0.57
CA ARG A 124 4.84 -9.00 0.55
C ARG A 124 4.65 -7.50 0.67
N TYR A 125 4.65 -6.99 1.90
CA TYR A 125 4.47 -5.56 2.23
C TYR A 125 5.60 -4.99 3.07
N GLY A 126 6.38 -5.82 3.76
CA GLY A 126 7.18 -5.36 4.88
C GLY A 126 8.47 -4.67 4.50
N PHE A 127 9.03 -3.96 5.48
CA PHE A 127 10.41 -3.50 5.48
C PHE A 127 11.36 -4.60 5.96
N ILE A 128 10.80 -5.56 6.70
CA ILE A 128 11.47 -6.74 7.20
C ILE A 128 10.97 -7.93 6.40
N TYR A 129 11.89 -8.54 5.65
CA TYR A 129 11.62 -9.79 4.95
C TYR A 129 11.56 -10.94 5.94
N VAL A 130 10.64 -11.87 5.71
CA VAL A 130 10.57 -13.15 6.43
C VAL A 130 10.82 -14.27 5.43
N ASN A 131 11.83 -15.09 5.70
CA ASN A 131 12.18 -16.26 4.90
C ASN A 131 11.14 -17.38 5.10
N LYS A 132 9.99 -17.21 4.47
CA LYS A 132 8.88 -18.16 4.43
C LYS A 132 8.15 -18.01 3.11
N HIS A 133 7.76 -19.12 2.50
CA HIS A 133 7.17 -19.17 1.16
C HIS A 133 5.85 -19.95 1.14
N ASP A 134 5.09 -19.79 0.05
CA ASP A 134 3.78 -20.40 -0.13
C ASP A 134 3.82 -21.94 -0.16
N ASP A 135 4.94 -22.53 -0.62
CA ASP A 135 5.18 -23.97 -0.64
C ASP A 135 5.64 -24.54 0.72
N GLY A 136 5.72 -23.68 1.75
CA GLY A 136 6.15 -24.04 3.09
C GLY A 136 7.66 -24.01 3.30
N THR A 137 8.48 -23.76 2.28
CA THR A 137 9.93 -23.59 2.46
C THR A 137 10.28 -22.31 3.22
N GLY A 138 11.51 -22.24 3.73
CA GLY A 138 12.03 -21.12 4.53
C GLY A 138 12.11 -21.41 6.03
N ASP A 139 13.04 -20.74 6.71
CA ASP A 139 13.41 -20.98 8.11
C ASP A 139 12.88 -19.92 9.08
N MET A 140 11.98 -19.03 8.62
CA MET A 140 11.46 -17.90 9.39
C MET A 140 12.52 -16.89 9.84
N SER A 141 13.74 -16.91 9.29
CA SER A 141 14.72 -15.87 9.54
C SER A 141 14.24 -14.52 8.99
N ARG A 142 14.79 -13.43 9.54
CA ARG A 142 14.43 -12.06 9.17
C ARG A 142 15.64 -11.36 8.55
N SER A 143 15.41 -10.62 7.47
CA SER A 143 16.41 -9.75 6.86
C SER A 143 15.80 -8.38 6.56
N ARG A 144 16.66 -7.37 6.42
CA ARG A 144 16.25 -6.00 6.09
C ARG A 144 16.12 -5.86 4.58
N LYS A 145 15.02 -5.27 4.13
CA LYS A 145 14.87 -4.81 2.75
C LYS A 145 15.42 -3.39 2.59
N ARG A 146 15.63 -2.95 1.36
CA ARG A 146 16.09 -1.58 1.08
C ARG A 146 15.15 -0.53 1.69
N ALA A 147 13.83 -0.74 1.62
CA ALA A 147 12.82 0.13 2.21
C ALA A 147 12.99 0.37 3.72
N SER A 148 13.58 -0.57 4.47
CA SER A 148 13.87 -0.39 5.91
C SER A 148 14.86 0.72 6.22
N THR A 149 15.74 1.06 5.27
CA THR A 149 16.69 2.17 5.40
C THR A 149 16.06 3.46 4.88
N GLY A 150 15.23 3.39 3.83
CA GLY A 150 14.55 4.55 3.25
C GLY A 150 13.64 5.27 4.24
N ILE A 151 12.87 4.54 5.04
CA ILE A 151 11.90 5.10 6.00
C ILE A 151 12.55 5.65 7.27
N LYS A 152 13.81 5.31 7.53
CA LYS A 152 14.57 5.85 8.68
C LYS A 152 15.16 7.23 8.43
N LYS A 153 15.08 7.73 7.19
CA LYS A 153 15.58 9.04 6.79
C LYS A 153 14.42 10.00 6.63
#